data_AF-A0A7Y2BDL9-F1
#
_entry.id   AF-A0A7Y2BDL9-F1
#
_cell.length_a   1.000
_cell.length_b   1.000
_cell.length_c   1.000
_cell.angle_alpha   90.00
_cell.angle_beta   90.00
_cell.angle_gamma   90.00
#
_symmetry.space_group_name_H-M   'P 1'
#
loop_
_entity.id
_entity.type
_entity.pdbx_description
1 polymer ?
#
loop_
_entity_poly.entity_id
_entity_poly.type
_entity_poly.pdbx_seq_one_letter_code
_entity_poly.pdbx_strand_id
1 'polypeptide(L)' 'MGKVFERIVTVFLENTMRSSALANPYLNALRNKGVFMTNAQGVTHPSQPNYIATIAGDTMGIADGEAHYMDWYWV' A
#
# COMPACT_ATOMS: atom_id res chain seq x y z
N MET A 1 18.67 -20.50 6.11
CA MET A 1 18.50 -19.30 5.24
C MET A 1 18.78 -18.06 6.07
N GLY A 2 19.60 -17.12 5.58
CA GLY A 2 19.93 -15.88 6.29
C GLY A 2 18.89 -14.78 6.09
N LYS A 3 18.88 -13.77 6.96
CA LYS A 3 18.01 -12.59 6.81
C LYS A 3 18.44 -11.81 5.55
N VAL A 4 17.50 -11.59 4.63
CA VAL A 4 17.75 -10.80 3.40
C VAL A 4 17.63 -9.29 3.68
N PHE A 5 16.74 -8.91 4.60
CA PHE A 5 16.58 -7.53 5.06
C PHE A 5 16.48 -7.48 6.59
N GLU A 6 17.04 -6.44 7.19
CA GLU A 6 16.86 -6.18 8.63
C GLU A 6 15.63 -5.34 8.94
N ARG A 7 15.28 -4.40 8.05
CA ARG A 7 14.16 -3.46 8.21
C ARG A 7 13.50 -3.20 6.87
N ILE A 8 12.18 -3.14 6.89
CA ILE A 8 11.34 -2.75 5.76
C ILE A 8 10.47 -1.60 6.25
N VAL A 9 10.37 -0.54 5.46
CA VAL A 9 9.53 0.62 5.72
C VAL A 9 8.63 0.83 4.51
N THR A 10 7.32 0.88 4.75
CA THR A 10 6.31 1.18 3.74
C THR A 10 5.66 2.50 4.09
N VAL A 11 5.59 3.42 3.12
CA VAL A 11 4.94 4.73 3.28
C VAL A 11 3.74 4.79 2.34
N PHE A 12 2.56 4.93 2.91
CA PHE A 12 1.32 5.10 2.16
C PHE A 12 0.99 6.58 2.01
N LEU A 13 0.67 7.00 0.79
CA LEU A 13 0.17 8.35 0.50
C LEU A 13 -1.34 8.29 0.38
N GLU A 14 -2.05 8.77 1.39
CA GLU A 14 -3.50 8.76 1.43
C GLU A 14 -4.09 9.58 0.26
N ASN A 15 -5.18 9.09 -0.34
CA ASN A 15 -5.97 9.75 -1.39
C ASN A 15 -5.15 10.36 -2.54
N THR A 16 -4.00 9.76 -2.86
CA THR A 16 -3.05 10.29 -3.83
C THR A 16 -3.09 9.48 -5.12
N MET A 17 -3.40 10.15 -6.24
CA MET A 17 -3.28 9.56 -7.57
C MET A 17 -1.81 9.56 -8.04
N ARG A 18 -1.45 8.63 -8.94
CA ARG A 18 -0.10 8.57 -9.54
C ARG A 18 0.32 9.91 -10.17
N SER A 19 -0.59 10.59 -10.87
CA SER A 19 -0.33 11.91 -11.46
C SER A 19 0.01 12.95 -10.40
N SER A 20 -0.74 13.01 -9.30
CA SER A 20 -0.50 13.91 -8.18
C SER A 20 0.85 13.64 -7.50
N ALA A 21 1.18 12.36 -7.27
CA ALA A 21 2.48 11.99 -6.70
C ALA A 21 3.64 12.40 -7.62
N LEU A 22 3.52 12.17 -8.93
CA LEU A 22 4.56 12.53 -9.89
C LEU A 22 4.66 14.04 -10.18
N ALA A 23 3.63 14.82 -9.83
CA ALA A 23 3.71 16.28 -9.87
C ALA A 23 4.58 16.86 -8.75
N ASN A 24 4.76 16.13 -7.64
CA ASN A 24 5.69 16.51 -6.58
C ASN A 24 7.15 16.22 -7.04
N PRO A 25 8.04 17.22 -7.11
CA PRO A 25 9.40 17.03 -7.62
C PRO A 25 10.22 16.01 -6.83
N TYR A 26 10.04 15.94 -5.51
CA TYR A 26 10.75 15.01 -4.64
C TYR A 26 10.31 13.56 -4.90
N LEU A 27 9.00 13.30 -4.92
CA LEU A 27 8.47 11.96 -5.19
C LEU A 27 8.80 11.49 -6.62
N ASN A 28 8.74 12.39 -7.60
CA ASN A 28 9.13 12.07 -8.97
C ASN A 28 10.63 11.71 -9.07
N ALA A 29 11.50 12.41 -8.34
CA ALA A 29 12.93 12.09 -8.29
C ALA A 29 13.21 10.74 -7.61
N LEU A 30 12.44 10.37 -6.57
CA LEU A 30 12.60 9.09 -5.86
C LEU A 30 12.42 7.87 -6.77
N ARG A 31 11.57 7.94 -7.80
CA ARG A 31 11.35 6.80 -8.72
C ARG A 31 12.63 6.35 -9.43
N ASN A 32 13.61 7.26 -9.60
CA ASN A 32 14.89 6.97 -10.23
C ASN A 32 15.90 6.32 -9.27
N LYS A 33 15.56 6.16 -7.98
CA LYS A 33 16.39 5.54 -6.95
C LYS A 33 16.03 4.08 -6.67
N GLY A 34 15.10 3.50 -7.44
CA GLY A 34 14.65 2.13 -7.27
C GLY A 34 13.78 1.66 -8.43
N VAL A 35 12.87 0.74 -8.14
CA VAL A 35 11.92 0.22 -9.13
C VAL A 35 10.63 1.04 -9.10
N PHE A 36 10.25 1.59 -10.25
CA PHE A 36 8.96 2.27 -10.41
C PHE A 36 7.91 1.30 -10.94
N MET A 37 6.90 0.98 -10.13
CA MET A 37 5.81 0.08 -10.51
C MET A 37 4.78 0.80 -11.39
N THR A 38 4.97 0.77 -12.70
CA THR A 38 4.12 1.47 -13.69
C THR A 38 2.70 0.91 -13.76
N ASN A 39 2.49 -0.37 -13.43
CA ASN A 39 1.19 -1.04 -13.45
C ASN A 39 0.64 -1.37 -12.04
N ALA A 40 1.08 -0.66 -11.00
CA ALA A 40 0.47 -0.79 -9.68
C ALA A 40 -0.91 -0.13 -9.65
N GLN A 41 -1.91 -0.86 -9.14
CA GLN A 41 -3.32 -0.46 -9.01
C GLN A 41 -3.81 -0.77 -7.59
N GLY A 42 -4.83 -0.03 -7.13
CA GLY A 42 -5.57 -0.39 -5.93
C GLY A 42 -6.40 -1.66 -6.17
N VAL A 43 -6.63 -2.43 -5.12
CA VAL A 43 -7.49 -3.61 -5.12
C VAL A 43 -8.97 -3.22 -5.20
N THR A 44 -9.37 -2.17 -4.49
CA THR A 44 -10.77 -1.70 -4.45
C THR A 44 -10.85 -0.22 -4.04
N HIS A 45 -12.07 0.31 -3.90
CA HIS A 45 -12.37 1.61 -3.32
C HIS A 45 -13.53 1.44 -2.31
N PRO A 46 -13.49 2.04 -1.10
CA PRO A 46 -12.59 3.09 -0.59
C PRO A 46 -11.17 2.62 -0.22
N SER A 47 -10.33 3.52 0.32
CA SER A 47 -8.90 3.30 0.52
C SER A 47 -8.57 2.23 1.57
N GLN A 48 -9.35 2.11 2.65
CA GLN A 48 -9.05 1.23 3.79
C GLN A 48 -8.81 -0.24 3.45
N PRO A 49 -9.65 -0.94 2.66
CA PRO A 49 -9.40 -2.33 2.26
C PRO A 49 -8.06 -2.53 1.53
N ASN A 50 -7.53 -1.50 0.85
CA ASN A 50 -6.24 -1.60 0.16
C ASN A 50 -5.06 -1.68 1.14
N TYR A 51 -5.14 -0.99 2.29
CA TYR A 51 -4.09 -1.07 3.31
C TYR A 51 -4.04 -2.46 3.93
N ILE A 52 -5.22 -3.06 4.16
CA ILE A 52 -5.37 -4.42 4.67
C ILE A 52 -4.78 -5.41 3.67
N ALA A 53 -5.17 -5.32 2.39
CA ALA A 53 -4.67 -6.20 1.34
C ALA A 53 -3.16 -6.08 1.10
N THR A 54 -2.56 -4.90 1.35
CA THR A 54 -1.09 -4.73 1.22
C THR A 54 -0.32 -5.53 2.27
N ILE A 55 -0.93 -5.81 3.44
CA ILE A 55 -0.30 -6.54 4.55
C ILE A 55 -0.73 -8.01 4.53
N ALA A 56 -2.03 -8.28 4.37
CA ALA A 56 -2.63 -9.61 4.47
C ALA A 56 -2.65 -10.40 3.16
N GLY A 57 -2.62 -9.71 2.01
CA GLY A 57 -2.89 -10.31 0.71
C GLY A 57 -4.39 -10.48 0.36
N ASP A 58 -5.30 -10.10 1.27
CA ASP A 58 -6.77 -10.15 1.13
C ASP A 58 -7.39 -8.90 1.79
N THR A 59 -8.61 -8.51 1.40
CA THR A 59 -9.39 -7.47 2.09
C THR A 59 -10.04 -7.97 3.38
N MET A 60 -10.01 -9.28 3.65
CA MET A 60 -10.63 -9.91 4.83
C MET A 60 -12.14 -9.64 4.92
N GLY A 61 -12.79 -9.50 3.75
CA GLY A 61 -14.23 -9.19 3.66
C GLY A 61 -14.61 -7.74 3.95
N ILE A 62 -13.64 -6.86 4.29
CA ILE A 62 -13.89 -5.44 4.50
C ILE A 62 -14.01 -4.73 3.16
N ALA A 63 -15.11 -3.99 2.97
CA ALA A 63 -15.46 -3.36 1.69
C ALA A 63 -15.76 -1.84 1.81
N ASP A 64 -15.62 -1.28 3.01
CA ASP A 64 -15.91 0.13 3.29
C ASP A 64 -14.75 0.81 4.04
N GLY A 65 -14.95 2.06 4.44
CA GLY A 65 -13.98 2.89 5.17
C GLY A 65 -14.33 3.10 6.64
N GLU A 66 -15.20 2.26 7.22
CA GLU A 66 -15.62 2.36 8.62
C GLU A 66 -14.63 1.63 9.54
N ALA A 67 -14.79 1.82 10.85
CA ALA A 67 -13.99 1.08 11.82
C ALA A 67 -14.37 -0.40 11.85
N HIS A 68 -13.39 -1.28 11.68
CA HIS A 68 -13.56 -2.74 11.77
C HIS A 68 -12.61 -3.35 12.79
N TYR A 69 -13.09 -4.34 13.53
CA TYR A 69 -12.24 -5.23 14.32
C TYR A 69 -11.83 -6.40 13.45
N MET A 70 -10.52 -6.57 13.28
CA MET A 70 -9.97 -7.75 12.63
C MET A 70 -9.41 -8.69 13.68
N ASP A 71 -10.00 -9.88 13.76
CA ASP A 71 -9.47 -10.97 14.55
C ASP A 71 -8.52 -11.82 13.68
N TRP A 72 -7.25 -11.80 14.04
CA TRP A 72 -6.17 -12.49 13.33
C TRP A 72 -5.95 -13.92 13.83
N TYR A 73 -6.71 -14.41 14.81
CA TYR A 73 -6.45 -15.73 15.42
C TYR A 73 -6.82 -16.92 14.53
N TRP A 74 -7.47 -16.70 13.38
CA TRP A 74 -7.98 -17.77 12.51
C TRP A 74 -7.52 -17.70 11.04
N VAL A 75 -6.52 -16.89 10.73
CA VAL A 75 -5.72 -16.95 9.49
C VAL A 75 -4.37 -17.60 9.73
#